data_AF-A0A7C3CST8-F1
#
_entry.id   AF-A0A7C3CST8-F1
#
_cell.length_a   1.000
_cell.length_b   1.000
_cell.length_c   1.000
_cell.angle_alpha   90.00
_cell.angle_beta   90.00
_cell.angle_gamma   90.00
#
_symmetry.space_group_name_H-M   'P 1'
#
loop_
_entity.id
_entity.type
_entity.pdbx_description
1 polymer ?
#
loop_
_entity_poly.entity_id
_entity_poly.type
_entity_poly.pdbx_seq_one_letter_code
_entity_poly.pdbx_strand_id
1 'polypeptide(L)'
;MAETAESMDRRLTPRPWNPRQAKNTHWYLNPTPEWPVFRHGKALLRSDQGYADRQGTNLFSCFFVEKGPSAAKTAELYPSHRRNYLSDATWLWSRVLDAMATGDLDPIVEEVARASGQPVVLEIAVSTLSPGAVAEGKGNPWELEGYVRFQLEGPALVPLNSNPGAHLQSVADLSQMKQIPDTLRRNQTLDWLWLDLYVGVELSLGSVPDANDEVWDDADVWKRTLRPWLPWIR
;
A
#
# COMPACT_ATOMS: atom_id res chain seq x y z
N MET A 1 -12.86 23.54 -10.01
CA MET A 1 -13.52 22.61 -10.97
C MET A 1 -13.09 21.21 -10.57
N ALA A 2 -14.04 20.34 -10.22
CA ALA A 2 -13.71 18.94 -9.92
C ALA A 2 -13.29 18.25 -11.22
N GLU A 3 -12.10 17.67 -11.23
CA GLU A 3 -11.60 16.89 -12.36
C GLU A 3 -12.39 15.56 -12.43
N THR A 4 -12.83 15.16 -13.62
CA THR A 4 -13.63 13.92 -13.78
C THR A 4 -12.71 12.69 -13.68
N ALA A 5 -13.23 11.56 -13.21
CA ALA A 5 -12.48 10.29 -13.14
C ALA A 5 -11.89 9.88 -14.51
N GLU A 6 -12.60 10.20 -15.60
CA GLU A 6 -12.17 9.93 -16.98
C GLU A 6 -10.98 10.79 -17.44
N SER A 7 -10.79 11.97 -16.85
CA SER A 7 -9.60 12.81 -17.04
C SER A 7 -8.39 12.27 -16.29
N MET A 8 -8.60 11.65 -15.12
CA MET A 8 -7.54 11.05 -14.32
C MET A 8 -7.01 9.75 -14.92
N ASP A 9 -7.86 8.95 -15.58
CA ASP A 9 -7.46 7.72 -16.30
C ASP A 9 -6.31 7.97 -17.30
N ARG A 10 -6.20 9.18 -17.86
CA ARG A 10 -5.17 9.53 -18.87
C ARG A 10 -3.84 10.02 -18.29
N ARG A 11 -3.68 10.10 -16.95
CA ARG A 11 -2.50 10.74 -16.33
C ARG A 11 -1.64 9.83 -15.46
N LEU A 12 -2.02 8.56 -15.27
CA LEU A 12 -1.21 7.66 -14.48
C LEU A 12 0.05 7.24 -15.23
N THR A 13 1.19 7.27 -14.53
CA THR A 13 2.49 6.86 -15.06
C THR A 13 2.81 5.45 -14.54
N PRO A 14 2.80 4.42 -15.41
CA PRO A 14 3.17 3.08 -15.01
C PRO A 14 4.67 2.99 -14.73
N ARG A 15 5.04 2.37 -13.61
CA ARG A 15 6.44 2.19 -13.20
C ARG A 15 6.66 0.81 -12.58
N PRO A 16 7.57 -0.02 -13.11
CA PRO A 16 7.99 -1.23 -12.41
C PRO A 16 8.87 -0.87 -11.20
N TRP A 17 8.74 -1.61 -10.10
CA TRP A 17 9.64 -1.50 -8.94
C TRP A 17 11.09 -1.80 -9.34
N ASN A 18 11.31 -2.92 -10.03
CA ASN A 18 12.61 -3.27 -10.59
C ASN A 18 12.58 -3.12 -12.13
N PRO A 19 13.07 -2.00 -12.70
CA PRO A 19 13.06 -1.80 -14.16
C PRO A 19 13.93 -2.80 -14.91
N ARG A 20 14.90 -3.45 -14.25
CA ARG A 20 15.73 -4.52 -14.85
C ARG A 20 15.01 -5.86 -14.91
N GLN A 21 13.92 -6.02 -14.16
CA GLN A 21 13.10 -7.22 -14.11
C GLN A 21 11.61 -6.85 -14.23
N ALA A 22 11.28 -5.94 -15.15
CA ALA A 22 9.94 -5.37 -15.28
C ALA A 22 8.83 -6.42 -15.46
N LYS A 23 9.15 -7.61 -16.00
CA LYS A 23 8.19 -8.72 -16.14
C LYS A 23 7.86 -9.44 -14.82
N ASN A 24 8.78 -9.40 -13.84
CA ASN A 24 8.71 -10.20 -12.62
C ASN A 24 8.83 -9.29 -11.38
N THR A 25 8.12 -8.17 -11.38
CA THR A 25 8.22 -7.16 -10.32
C THR A 25 6.87 -6.51 -10.08
N HIS A 26 6.75 -5.77 -8.99
CA HIS A 26 5.54 -5.03 -8.69
C HIS A 26 5.42 -3.83 -9.63
N TRP A 27 4.20 -3.47 -9.98
CA TRP A 27 3.91 -2.32 -10.83
C TRP A 27 3.14 -1.27 -10.07
N TYR A 28 3.60 -0.03 -10.15
CA TYR A 28 2.91 1.15 -9.65
C TYR A 28 2.24 1.88 -10.80
N LEU A 29 1.06 2.43 -10.54
CA LEU A 29 0.44 3.45 -11.37
C LEU A 29 0.45 4.75 -10.57
N ASN A 30 1.40 5.63 -10.89
CA ASN A 30 1.65 6.85 -10.13
C ASN A 30 0.89 8.04 -10.71
N PRO A 31 0.46 9.02 -9.90
CA PRO A 31 -0.21 10.23 -10.41
C PRO A 31 0.74 11.23 -11.08
N THR A 32 2.06 11.00 -11.00
CA THR A 32 3.10 11.86 -11.60
C THR A 32 4.27 11.02 -12.12
N PRO A 33 4.96 11.47 -13.19
CA PRO A 33 6.20 10.85 -13.63
C PRO A 33 7.43 11.22 -12.77
N GLU A 34 7.32 12.26 -11.93
CA GLU A 34 8.40 12.77 -11.07
C GLU A 34 8.76 11.81 -9.95
N TRP A 35 10.05 11.72 -9.61
CA TRP A 35 10.54 10.88 -8.51
C TRP A 35 11.21 11.71 -7.41
N PRO A 36 11.10 11.29 -6.12
CA PRO A 36 10.33 10.14 -5.66
C PRO A 36 8.84 10.41 -5.47
N VAL A 37 8.04 9.35 -5.49
CA VAL A 37 6.56 9.41 -5.43
C VAL A 37 5.97 9.10 -4.05
N PHE A 38 6.77 9.07 -2.98
CA PHE A 38 6.33 8.64 -1.64
C PHE A 38 5.19 9.49 -1.05
N ARG A 39 5.10 10.77 -1.42
CA ARG A 39 4.06 11.70 -0.95
C ARG A 39 2.66 11.41 -1.52
N HIS A 40 2.57 10.52 -2.51
CA HIS A 40 1.36 10.29 -3.29
C HIS A 40 0.68 8.98 -2.93
N GLY A 41 -0.63 8.93 -3.15
CA GLY A 41 -1.37 7.68 -3.23
C GLY A 41 -1.18 7.04 -4.60
N LYS A 42 -1.09 5.71 -4.65
CA LYS A 42 -0.77 4.96 -5.88
C LYS A 42 -1.69 3.75 -6.00
N ALA A 43 -1.89 3.31 -7.23
CA ALA A 43 -2.31 1.93 -7.47
C ALA A 43 -1.07 1.03 -7.55
N LEU A 44 -1.17 -0.17 -7.00
CA LEU A 44 -0.11 -1.17 -6.94
C LEU A 44 -0.65 -2.53 -7.36
N LEU A 45 0.09 -3.18 -8.25
CA LEU A 45 -0.07 -4.57 -8.65
C LEU A 45 1.16 -5.34 -8.16
N ARG A 46 0.98 -6.19 -7.14
CA ARG A 46 2.06 -6.95 -6.50
C ARG A 46 1.78 -8.44 -6.64
N SER A 47 2.56 -9.16 -7.44
CA SER A 47 2.50 -10.62 -7.42
C SER A 47 3.16 -11.15 -6.16
N ASP A 48 2.68 -12.30 -5.69
CA ASP A 48 3.26 -12.96 -4.53
C ASP A 48 4.60 -13.68 -4.84
N GLN A 49 5.03 -13.71 -6.11
CA GLN A 49 6.31 -14.26 -6.56
C GLN A 49 7.54 -13.59 -5.91
N GLY A 50 7.38 -12.39 -5.34
CA GLY A 50 8.44 -11.69 -4.60
C GLY A 50 8.73 -12.28 -3.21
N TYR A 51 7.87 -13.17 -2.71
CA TYR A 51 8.08 -13.88 -1.44
C TYR A 51 8.70 -15.26 -1.72
N ALA A 52 9.80 -15.57 -1.03
CA ALA A 52 10.62 -16.76 -1.29
C ALA A 52 9.86 -18.10 -1.19
N ASP A 53 8.68 -18.09 -0.56
CA ASP A 53 7.82 -19.23 -0.29
C ASP A 53 6.58 -19.32 -1.20
N ARG A 54 6.40 -18.39 -2.16
CA ARG A 54 5.17 -18.30 -2.96
C ARG A 54 5.42 -18.45 -4.46
N GLN A 55 4.49 -19.13 -5.14
CA GLN A 55 4.66 -19.58 -6.53
C GLN A 55 4.28 -18.53 -7.59
N GLY A 56 3.95 -17.29 -7.21
CA GLY A 56 3.47 -16.29 -8.19
C GLY A 56 2.03 -16.54 -8.62
N THR A 57 1.25 -17.25 -7.81
CA THR A 57 -0.14 -17.64 -8.12
C THR A 57 -1.15 -16.59 -7.70
N ASN A 58 -0.73 -15.52 -7.02
CA ASN A 58 -1.64 -14.47 -6.58
C ASN A 58 -1.12 -13.09 -6.99
N LEU A 59 -2.06 -12.21 -7.31
CA LEU A 59 -1.86 -10.80 -7.60
C LEU A 59 -2.63 -9.99 -6.56
N PHE A 60 -1.91 -9.19 -5.78
CA PHE A 60 -2.52 -8.19 -4.91
C PHE A 60 -2.69 -6.89 -5.69
N SER A 61 -3.94 -6.51 -5.96
CA SER A 61 -4.33 -5.28 -6.65
C SER A 61 -4.90 -4.30 -5.64
N CYS A 62 -4.16 -3.21 -5.36
CA CYS A 62 -4.46 -2.36 -4.21
C CYS A 62 -4.16 -0.87 -4.43
N PHE A 63 -4.79 -0.06 -3.59
CA PHE A 63 -4.34 1.28 -3.24
C PHE A 63 -3.19 1.19 -2.24
N PHE A 64 -2.19 2.06 -2.41
CA PHE A 64 -0.97 2.09 -1.64
C PHE A 64 -0.60 3.52 -1.25
N VAL A 65 -0.28 3.74 0.03
CA VAL A 65 0.25 5.00 0.55
C VAL A 65 1.36 4.71 1.56
N GLU A 66 2.34 5.61 1.61
CA GLU A 66 3.54 5.45 2.41
C GLU A 66 3.69 6.59 3.42
N LYS A 67 4.40 6.32 4.51
CA LYS A 67 4.92 7.34 5.42
C LYS A 67 6.38 7.05 5.73
N GLY A 68 7.22 8.01 5.36
CA GLY A 68 8.61 8.00 5.73
C GLY A 68 8.83 8.46 7.18
N PRO A 69 10.07 8.37 7.67
CA PRO A 69 10.41 8.81 9.01
C PRO A 69 10.22 10.32 9.20
N SER A 70 9.93 10.73 10.42
CA SER A 70 9.74 12.13 10.82
C SER A 70 11.07 12.90 10.81
N ALA A 71 11.03 14.19 10.50
CA ALA A 71 12.23 15.04 10.49
C ALA A 71 13.00 15.03 11.82
N ALA A 72 12.29 15.05 12.95
CA ALA A 72 12.88 15.11 14.29
C ALA A 72 13.79 13.90 14.58
N LYS A 73 13.39 12.70 14.18
CA LYS A 73 14.18 11.47 14.39
C LYS A 73 15.12 11.15 13.24
N THR A 74 14.80 11.56 12.02
CA THR A 74 15.65 11.30 10.85
C THR A 74 16.96 12.10 10.90
N ALA A 75 16.93 13.33 11.43
CA ALA A 75 18.14 14.15 11.53
C ALA A 75 19.23 13.54 12.44
N GLU A 76 18.81 12.80 13.47
CA GLU A 76 19.69 12.06 14.38
C GLU A 76 20.32 10.84 13.70
N LEU A 77 19.54 10.13 12.88
CA LEU A 77 19.93 8.84 12.32
C LEU A 77 20.54 8.93 10.90
N TYR A 78 20.26 9.99 10.14
CA TYR A 78 20.61 10.09 8.71
C TYR A 78 21.13 11.49 8.29
N PRO A 79 22.33 11.90 8.73
CA PRO A 79 22.77 13.30 8.69
C PRO A 79 23.10 13.91 7.32
N SER A 80 23.17 13.16 6.20
CA SER A 80 23.74 13.74 4.95
C SER A 80 22.86 13.85 3.69
N HIS A 81 21.90 12.97 3.32
CA HIS A 81 21.31 13.09 1.94
C HIS A 81 19.85 12.65 1.76
N ARG A 82 18.97 12.81 2.76
CA ARG A 82 17.67 12.10 2.73
C ARG A 82 16.42 12.93 3.00
N ARG A 83 16.42 14.23 2.63
CA ARG A 83 15.21 15.08 2.72
C ARG A 83 14.00 14.49 2.00
N ASN A 84 14.21 13.80 0.88
CA ASN A 84 13.11 13.23 0.10
C ASN A 84 12.42 12.01 0.76
N TYR A 85 12.98 11.47 1.84
CA TYR A 85 12.38 10.39 2.63
C TYR A 85 11.66 10.92 3.87
N LEU A 86 11.80 12.21 4.17
CA LEU A 86 11.10 12.83 5.29
C LEU A 86 9.63 12.98 4.94
N SER A 87 8.78 12.36 5.77
CA SER A 87 7.36 12.66 5.68
C SER A 87 7.09 14.06 6.24
N ASP A 88 6.22 14.79 5.56
CA ASP A 88 5.68 16.06 6.01
C ASP A 88 4.17 16.13 5.76
N ALA A 89 3.54 17.25 6.11
CA ALA A 89 2.10 17.44 5.97
C ALA A 89 1.60 17.42 4.51
N THR A 90 2.47 17.48 3.52
CA THR A 90 2.11 17.39 2.10
C THR A 90 1.91 15.96 1.62
N TRP A 91 2.37 14.97 2.39
CA TRP A 91 2.19 13.56 2.07
C TRP A 91 0.73 13.14 2.31
N LEU A 92 0.21 12.31 1.41
CA LEU A 92 -1.17 11.84 1.45
C LEU A 92 -1.50 11.01 2.71
N TRP A 93 -0.49 10.40 3.33
CA TRP A 93 -0.63 9.56 4.54
C TRP A 93 -1.55 10.14 5.60
N SER A 94 -1.32 11.40 6.01
CA SER A 94 -2.11 12.05 7.06
C SER A 94 -3.60 12.13 6.71
N ARG A 95 -3.90 12.45 5.44
CA ARG A 95 -5.27 12.57 4.92
C ARG A 95 -5.95 11.21 4.81
N VAL A 96 -5.20 10.15 4.51
CA VAL A 96 -5.73 8.78 4.52
C VAL A 96 -6.10 8.37 5.93
N LEU A 97 -5.24 8.64 6.92
CA LEU A 97 -5.57 8.37 8.32
C LEU A 97 -6.80 9.16 8.81
N ASP A 98 -6.95 10.42 8.39
CA ASP A 98 -8.15 11.19 8.70
C ASP A 98 -9.41 10.57 8.07
N ALA A 99 -9.33 10.17 6.80
CA ALA A 99 -10.44 9.51 6.10
C ALA A 99 -10.81 8.15 6.70
N MET A 100 -9.84 7.38 7.19
CA MET A 100 -10.12 6.16 7.95
C MET A 100 -10.83 6.46 9.28
N ALA A 101 -10.49 7.58 9.94
CA ALA A 101 -11.11 7.95 11.21
C ALA A 101 -12.56 8.43 11.02
N THR A 102 -12.85 9.13 9.91
CA THR A 102 -14.18 9.64 9.57
C THR A 102 -15.05 8.64 8.83
N GLY A 103 -14.48 7.55 8.31
CA GLY A 103 -15.19 6.55 7.50
C GLY A 103 -15.32 6.94 6.02
N ASP A 104 -14.59 7.96 5.56
CA ASP A 104 -14.66 8.44 4.16
C ASP A 104 -14.08 7.42 3.16
N LEU A 105 -13.33 6.42 3.63
CA LEU A 105 -12.87 5.30 2.79
C LEU A 105 -13.88 4.16 2.68
N ASP A 106 -14.83 4.05 3.61
CA ASP A 106 -15.76 2.92 3.69
C ASP A 106 -16.54 2.71 2.38
N PRO A 107 -17.12 3.76 1.74
CA PRO A 107 -17.84 3.58 0.48
C PRO A 107 -16.97 3.06 -0.67
N ILE A 108 -15.68 3.41 -0.68
CA ILE A 108 -14.73 2.95 -1.72
C ILE A 108 -14.37 1.49 -1.48
N VAL A 109 -14.13 1.11 -0.22
CA VAL A 109 -13.89 -0.28 0.17
C VAL A 109 -15.09 -1.15 -0.20
N GLU A 110 -16.31 -0.70 0.11
CA GLU A 110 -17.55 -1.40 -0.26
C GLU A 110 -17.72 -1.49 -1.78
N GLU A 111 -17.40 -0.43 -2.52
CA GLU A 111 -17.44 -0.45 -3.99
C GLU A 111 -16.47 -1.48 -4.57
N VAL A 112 -15.23 -1.52 -4.08
CA VAL A 112 -14.21 -2.49 -4.51
C VAL A 112 -14.65 -3.91 -4.17
N ALA A 113 -15.12 -4.17 -2.94
CA ALA A 113 -15.62 -5.49 -2.54
C ALA A 113 -16.76 -5.96 -3.45
N ARG A 114 -17.74 -5.07 -3.72
CA ARG A 114 -18.89 -5.37 -4.58
C ARG A 114 -18.50 -5.57 -6.04
N ALA A 115 -17.63 -4.72 -6.59
CA ALA A 115 -17.25 -4.77 -8.01
C ALA A 115 -16.33 -5.95 -8.32
N SER A 116 -15.48 -6.33 -7.36
CA SER A 116 -14.56 -7.46 -7.47
C SER A 116 -15.20 -8.80 -7.07
N GLY A 117 -16.25 -8.79 -6.24
CA GLY A 117 -16.75 -10.01 -5.61
C GLY A 117 -15.75 -10.66 -4.64
N GLN A 118 -14.66 -9.97 -4.29
CA GLN A 118 -13.60 -10.46 -3.41
C GLN A 118 -13.60 -9.71 -2.07
N PRO A 119 -13.17 -10.36 -0.98
CA PRO A 119 -12.90 -9.66 0.26
C PRO A 119 -11.77 -8.64 0.08
N VAL A 120 -11.96 -7.44 0.65
CA VAL A 120 -10.90 -6.42 0.67
C VAL A 120 -9.95 -6.70 1.82
N VAL A 121 -8.65 -6.63 1.55
CA VAL A 121 -7.57 -6.79 2.51
C VAL A 121 -6.94 -5.43 2.80
N LEU A 122 -6.75 -5.14 4.08
CA LEU A 122 -5.93 -4.05 4.58
C LEU A 122 -4.62 -4.63 5.13
N GLU A 123 -3.48 -4.09 4.70
CA GLU A 123 -2.15 -4.46 5.19
C GLU A 123 -1.41 -3.21 5.65
N ILE A 124 -0.79 -3.27 6.83
CA ILE A 124 0.14 -2.26 7.32
C ILE A 124 1.47 -2.94 7.57
N ALA A 125 2.53 -2.45 6.92
CA ALA A 125 3.89 -2.96 7.09
C ALA A 125 4.81 -1.87 7.64
N VAL A 126 5.79 -2.28 8.44
CA VAL A 126 6.82 -1.41 9.00
C VAL A 126 8.19 -1.90 8.58
N SER A 127 9.05 -0.97 8.16
CA SER A 127 10.43 -1.27 7.78
C SER A 127 11.41 -0.27 8.38
N THR A 128 12.63 -0.76 8.66
CA THR A 128 13.78 0.07 9.06
C THR A 128 14.70 0.31 7.87
N LEU A 129 15.43 1.44 7.88
CA LEU A 129 16.48 1.64 6.89
C LEU A 129 17.74 0.91 7.36
N SER A 130 18.17 -0.08 6.59
CA SER A 130 19.45 -0.75 6.79
C SER A 130 20.60 0.23 6.50
N PRO A 131 21.43 0.58 7.51
CA PRO A 131 22.49 1.56 7.32
C PRO A 131 23.54 1.13 6.26
N GLY A 132 23.78 -0.18 6.14
CA GLY A 132 24.76 -0.75 5.21
C GLY A 132 24.29 -0.78 3.75
N ALA A 133 23.02 -1.10 3.50
CA ALA A 133 22.47 -1.21 2.14
C ALA A 133 22.51 0.13 1.38
N VAL A 134 22.37 1.23 2.11
CA VAL A 134 22.48 2.59 1.59
C VAL A 134 23.89 2.94 1.14
N ALA A 135 24.90 2.59 1.93
CA ALA A 135 26.30 2.95 1.66
C ALA A 135 26.84 2.22 0.41
N GLU A 136 26.35 1.01 0.16
CA GLU A 136 26.82 0.18 -0.96
C GLU A 136 26.07 0.39 -2.28
N GLY A 137 24.98 1.18 -2.28
CA GLY A 137 24.16 1.39 -3.48
C GLY A 137 23.52 0.12 -4.02
N LYS A 138 23.32 -0.90 -3.17
CA LYS A 138 22.81 -2.22 -3.56
C LYS A 138 21.46 -2.49 -2.90
N GLY A 139 20.46 -2.80 -3.73
CA GLY A 139 19.21 -3.39 -3.28
C GLY A 139 18.20 -2.44 -2.65
N ASN A 140 17.12 -3.02 -2.14
CA ASN A 140 16.14 -2.32 -1.31
C ASN A 140 16.79 -2.04 0.05
N PRO A 141 16.96 -0.77 0.47
CA PRO A 141 17.61 -0.47 1.74
C PRO A 141 16.69 -0.66 2.94
N TRP A 142 15.44 -1.10 2.72
CA TRP A 142 14.45 -1.29 3.77
C TRP A 142 14.39 -2.76 4.21
N GLU A 143 14.50 -2.98 5.51
CA GLU A 143 14.34 -4.28 6.16
C GLU A 143 12.95 -4.34 6.82
N LEU A 144 12.16 -5.35 6.46
CA LEU A 144 10.81 -5.53 6.99
C LEU A 144 10.88 -5.99 8.45
N GLU A 145 10.37 -5.17 9.37
CA GLU A 145 10.33 -5.48 10.80
C GLU A 145 9.05 -6.19 11.22
N GLY A 146 7.97 -5.97 10.47
CA GLY A 146 6.67 -6.55 10.77
C GLY A 146 5.56 -6.07 9.86
N TYR A 147 4.45 -6.80 9.86
CA TYR A 147 3.24 -6.47 9.14
C TYR A 147 2.00 -7.03 9.85
N VAL A 148 0.87 -6.34 9.69
CA VAL A 148 -0.46 -6.81 10.11
C VAL A 148 -1.40 -6.78 8.93
N ARG A 149 -2.28 -7.79 8.84
CA ARG A 149 -3.25 -7.96 7.76
C ARG A 149 -4.63 -8.21 8.32
N PHE A 150 -5.62 -7.58 7.69
CA PHE A 150 -7.03 -7.75 8.02
C PHE A 150 -7.83 -7.96 6.75
N GLN A 151 -8.81 -8.84 6.80
CA GLN A 151 -9.93 -8.81 5.89
C GLN A 151 -10.93 -7.77 6.41
N LEU A 152 -11.43 -6.93 5.52
CA LEU A 152 -12.43 -5.91 5.82
C LEU A 152 -13.83 -6.50 5.59
N GLU A 153 -14.65 -6.48 6.65
CA GLU A 153 -16.07 -6.85 6.62
C GLU A 153 -16.89 -5.62 7.01
N GLY A 154 -17.18 -4.77 6.02
CA GLY A 154 -17.63 -3.40 6.28
C GLY A 154 -16.56 -2.65 7.08
N PRO A 155 -16.89 -2.02 8.23
CA PRO A 155 -15.91 -1.33 9.07
C PRO A 155 -15.11 -2.28 9.98
N ALA A 156 -15.48 -3.55 10.06
CA ALA A 156 -14.84 -4.52 10.94
C ALA A 156 -13.53 -5.05 10.37
N LEU A 157 -12.56 -5.27 11.26
CA LEU A 157 -11.28 -5.88 10.94
C LEU A 157 -11.30 -7.35 11.40
N VAL A 158 -11.18 -8.26 10.45
CA VAL A 158 -11.00 -9.70 10.72
C VAL A 158 -9.53 -10.04 10.53
N PRO A 159 -8.79 -10.44 11.58
CA PRO A 159 -7.36 -10.71 11.48
C PRO A 159 -7.04 -11.82 10.47
N LEU A 160 -6.01 -11.58 9.65
CA LEU A 160 -5.40 -12.57 8.76
C LEU A 160 -3.98 -12.93 9.26
N ASN A 161 -3.32 -13.86 8.56
CA ASN A 161 -1.93 -14.22 8.86
C ASN A 161 -1.04 -12.96 8.86
N SER A 162 -0.42 -12.70 10.01
CA SER A 162 0.30 -11.47 10.33
C SER A 162 1.60 -11.80 11.07
N ASN A 163 2.59 -10.93 10.95
CA ASN A 163 3.79 -10.95 11.80
C ASN A 163 4.02 -9.53 12.32
N PRO A 164 3.31 -9.10 13.38
CA PRO A 164 3.30 -7.70 13.80
C PRO A 164 4.68 -7.16 14.22
N GLY A 165 5.63 -8.04 14.55
CA GLY A 165 6.90 -7.65 15.15
C GLY A 165 6.69 -6.84 16.45
N ALA A 166 7.74 -6.14 16.88
CA ALA A 166 7.67 -5.34 18.12
C ALA A 166 6.81 -4.07 17.97
N HIS A 167 6.63 -3.56 16.74
CA HIS A 167 6.09 -2.22 16.49
C HIS A 167 4.59 -2.20 16.19
N LEU A 168 4.00 -3.29 15.69
CA LEU A 168 2.59 -3.34 15.27
C LEU A 168 1.70 -4.19 16.18
N GLN A 169 2.18 -4.63 17.34
CA GLN A 169 1.37 -5.48 18.24
C GLN A 169 0.05 -4.81 18.63
N SER A 170 0.07 -3.49 18.92
CA SER A 170 -1.13 -2.73 19.24
C SER A 170 -2.11 -2.58 18.07
N VAL A 171 -1.63 -2.71 16.82
CA VAL A 171 -2.45 -2.66 15.62
C VAL A 171 -3.10 -4.02 15.36
N ALA A 172 -2.40 -5.12 15.65
CA ALA A 172 -2.87 -6.49 15.45
C ALA A 172 -4.17 -6.82 16.21
N ASP A 173 -4.38 -6.18 17.36
CA ASP A 173 -5.53 -6.42 18.25
C ASP A 173 -6.76 -5.54 17.91
N LEU A 174 -6.70 -4.75 16.85
CA LEU A 174 -7.80 -3.86 16.45
C LEU A 174 -8.94 -4.66 15.80
N SER A 175 -10.17 -4.17 16.01
CA SER A 175 -11.39 -4.80 15.48
C SER A 175 -12.17 -3.90 14.53
N GLN A 176 -11.78 -2.63 14.38
CA GLN A 176 -12.46 -1.64 13.56
C GLN A 176 -11.44 -0.74 12.84
N MET A 177 -11.67 -0.46 11.56
CA MET A 177 -10.75 0.35 10.73
C MET A 177 -10.49 1.74 11.31
N LYS A 178 -11.53 2.38 11.87
CA LYS A 178 -11.45 3.71 12.52
C LYS A 178 -10.52 3.79 13.74
N GLN A 179 -10.09 2.64 14.30
CA GLN A 179 -9.15 2.61 15.43
C GLN A 179 -7.69 2.72 14.98
N ILE A 180 -7.41 2.43 13.71
CA ILE A 180 -6.04 2.43 13.15
C ILE A 180 -5.39 3.82 13.29
N PRO A 181 -6.03 4.94 12.87
CA PRO A 181 -5.40 6.26 12.91
C PRO A 181 -4.90 6.66 14.30
N ASP A 182 -5.74 6.50 15.32
CA ASP A 182 -5.39 6.84 16.69
C ASP A 182 -4.28 5.95 17.25
N THR A 183 -4.32 4.65 16.92
CA THR A 183 -3.29 3.69 17.35
C THR A 183 -1.94 4.02 16.74
N LEU A 184 -1.88 4.30 15.43
CA LEU A 184 -0.65 4.68 14.74
C LEU A 184 -0.09 6.02 15.24
N ARG A 185 -0.94 7.03 15.46
CA ARG A 185 -0.52 8.37 15.93
C ARG A 185 0.02 8.37 17.36
N ARG A 186 -0.49 7.50 18.23
CA ARG A 186 -0.03 7.41 19.64
C ARG A 186 1.26 6.60 19.79
N ASN A 187 1.60 5.78 18.80
CA ASN A 187 2.79 4.95 18.85
C ASN A 187 4.04 5.70 18.35
N GLN A 188 4.68 6.43 19.26
CA GLN A 188 5.91 7.19 18.98
C GLN A 188 7.07 6.32 18.49
N THR A 189 7.05 5.00 18.72
CA THR A 189 8.09 4.09 18.19
C THR A 189 8.05 3.98 16.67
N LEU A 190 6.93 4.36 16.03
CA LEU A 190 6.77 4.37 14.58
C LEU A 190 7.33 5.63 13.92
N ASP A 191 7.69 6.67 14.68
CA ASP A 191 8.04 7.99 14.13
C ASP A 191 9.29 7.98 13.26
N TRP A 192 10.19 7.02 13.47
CA TRP A 192 11.45 6.87 12.73
C TRP A 192 11.41 5.70 11.74
N LEU A 193 10.30 4.97 11.67
CA LEU A 193 10.10 3.84 10.76
C LEU A 193 9.47 4.29 9.44
N TRP A 194 9.72 3.50 8.40
CA TRP A 194 8.96 3.53 7.16
C TRP A 194 7.69 2.72 7.33
N LEU A 195 6.55 3.29 6.97
CA LEU A 195 5.25 2.64 7.04
C LEU A 195 4.65 2.56 5.65
N ASP A 196 4.13 1.38 5.33
CA ASP A 196 3.35 1.13 4.14
C ASP A 196 1.93 0.76 4.55
N LEU A 197 0.93 1.35 3.89
CA LEU A 197 -0.47 0.98 4.04
C LEU A 197 -1.03 0.59 2.67
N TYR A 198 -1.59 -0.61 2.60
CA TYR A 198 -2.20 -1.19 1.42
C TYR A 198 -3.67 -1.50 1.68
N VAL A 199 -4.54 -1.21 0.72
CA VAL A 199 -5.97 -1.61 0.76
C VAL A 199 -6.38 -2.10 -0.63
N GLY A 200 -6.78 -3.35 -0.75
CA GLY A 200 -7.08 -3.94 -2.07
C GLY A 200 -7.60 -5.37 -2.01
N VAL A 201 -7.49 -6.11 -3.10
CA VAL A 201 -7.99 -7.48 -3.20
C VAL A 201 -6.90 -8.44 -3.68
N GLU A 202 -6.93 -9.67 -3.19
CA GLU A 202 -6.09 -10.76 -3.69
C GLU A 202 -6.81 -11.47 -4.84
N LEU A 203 -6.14 -11.58 -5.98
CA LEU A 203 -6.66 -12.23 -7.18
C LEU A 203 -5.80 -13.45 -7.51
N SER A 204 -6.43 -14.58 -7.78
CA SER A 204 -5.73 -15.79 -8.23
C SER A 204 -5.28 -15.63 -9.69
N LEU A 205 -3.99 -15.82 -9.94
CA LEU A 205 -3.40 -15.97 -11.26
C LEU A 205 -3.51 -17.44 -11.66
N GLY A 206 -4.63 -17.81 -12.29
CA GLY A 206 -4.85 -19.16 -12.80
C GLY A 206 -3.98 -19.46 -14.04
N SER A 207 -3.62 -20.74 -14.22
CA SER A 207 -2.93 -21.23 -15.43
C SER A 207 -3.89 -21.82 -16.46
N VAL A 208 -5.08 -22.29 -16.04
CA VAL A 208 -6.20 -22.70 -16.89
C VAL A 208 -7.51 -22.42 -16.13
N PRO A 209 -8.43 -21.59 -16.63
CA PRO A 209 -9.73 -21.41 -15.99
C PRO A 209 -10.56 -22.69 -16.10
N ASP A 210 -11.28 -23.06 -15.05
CA ASP A 210 -12.39 -23.99 -15.22
C ASP A 210 -13.48 -23.33 -16.07
N ALA A 211 -14.32 -24.12 -16.75
CA ALA A 211 -15.33 -23.60 -17.68
C ALA A 211 -16.35 -22.63 -17.04
N ASN A 212 -16.40 -22.58 -15.71
CA ASN A 212 -17.30 -21.72 -14.94
C ASN A 212 -16.58 -20.56 -14.23
N ASP A 213 -15.25 -20.46 -14.35
CA ASP A 213 -14.50 -19.37 -13.70
C ASP A 213 -14.68 -18.07 -14.48
N GLU A 214 -14.99 -16.99 -13.76
CA GLU A 214 -14.93 -15.66 -14.35
C GLU A 214 -13.45 -15.28 -14.57
N VAL A 215 -13.06 -15.16 -15.83
CA VAL A 215 -11.71 -14.73 -16.21
C VAL A 215 -11.69 -13.23 -16.40
N TRP A 216 -10.82 -12.55 -15.65
CA TRP A 216 -10.63 -11.11 -15.78
C TRP A 216 -9.45 -10.81 -16.69
N ASP A 217 -9.65 -9.86 -17.60
CA ASP A 217 -8.55 -9.21 -18.29
C ASP A 217 -7.98 -8.02 -17.48
N ASP A 218 -7.02 -7.32 -18.06
CA ASP A 218 -6.41 -6.14 -17.44
C ASP A 218 -7.41 -4.98 -17.25
N ALA A 219 -8.38 -4.84 -18.15
CA ALA A 219 -9.43 -3.83 -18.04
C ALA A 219 -10.41 -4.15 -16.90
N ASP A 220 -10.74 -5.43 -16.67
CA ASP A 220 -11.52 -5.87 -15.52
C ASP A 220 -10.79 -5.60 -14.21
N VAL A 221 -9.51 -5.97 -14.10
CA VAL A 221 -8.69 -5.67 -12.91
C VAL A 221 -8.70 -4.16 -12.64
N TRP A 222 -8.45 -3.33 -13.67
CA TRP A 222 -8.49 -1.87 -13.52
C TRP A 222 -9.86 -1.39 -13.01
N LYS A 223 -10.94 -1.72 -13.71
CA LYS A 223 -12.28 -1.19 -13.43
C LYS A 223 -12.81 -1.65 -12.07
N ARG A 224 -12.56 -2.90 -11.69
CA ARG A 224 -13.16 -3.53 -10.51
C ARG A 224 -12.34 -3.32 -9.24
N THR A 225 -11.02 -3.10 -9.35
CA THR A 225 -10.14 -3.09 -8.17
C THR A 225 -9.38 -1.79 -7.96
N LEU A 226 -8.98 -1.09 -9.04
CA LEU A 226 -8.09 0.09 -8.93
C LEU A 226 -8.80 1.41 -9.21
N ARG A 227 -9.69 1.44 -10.20
CA ARG A 227 -10.44 2.64 -10.59
C ARG A 227 -11.22 3.29 -9.43
N PRO A 228 -11.87 2.54 -8.50
CA PRO A 228 -12.56 3.15 -7.36
C PRO A 228 -11.64 4.02 -6.48
N TRP A 229 -10.33 3.75 -6.50
CA TRP A 229 -9.34 4.50 -5.71
C TRP A 229 -8.84 5.79 -6.37
N LEU A 230 -9.25 6.11 -7.60
CA LEU A 230 -8.80 7.32 -8.30
C LEU A 230 -8.87 8.60 -7.46
N PRO A 231 -9.92 8.89 -6.66
CA PRO A 231 -9.95 10.08 -5.80
C PRO A 231 -8.76 10.20 -4.83
N TRP A 232 -8.10 9.09 -4.53
CA TRP A 232 -6.95 8.96 -3.63
C TRP A 232 -5.62 8.76 -4.36
N ILE A 233 -5.60 8.49 -5.67
CA ILE A 233 -4.38 8.39 -6.47
C ILE A 233 -3.98 9.79 -6.95
N ARG A 234 -3.23 10.53 -6.11
CA ARG A 234 -2.85 11.93 -6.34
C ARG A 234 -1.59 12.33 -5.60
#